data_AF-A0A353NBJ9-F1
#
_entry.id   AF-A0A353NBJ9-F1
#
_cell.length_a   1.000
_cell.length_b   1.000
_cell.length_c   1.000
_cell.angle_alpha   90.00
_cell.angle_beta   90.00
_cell.angle_gamma   90.00
#
_symmetry.space_group_name_H-M   'P 1'
#
loop_
_entity.id
_entity.type
_entity.pdbx_description
1 polymer ?
#
loop_
_entity_poly.entity_id
_entity_poly.type
_entity_poly.pdbx_seq_one_letter_code
_entity_poly.pdbx_strand_id
1 'polypeptide(L)'
;MAGRLYIPNEVKDSIAKHFDKAITKAVDGFWSGNEDEDTLTGALGACLRCRTKTVTAFASNNELPGKWKWSIDYTKFRGRGTNATEKYLGADGIFELTLSHGFRHDRKSVLFQSKTDWTTDVDILKQSLLLSTWREAAFVLNYTEDAYETFSVDEVIKARGKKPEKGLPLQKTLSDHFLECKIGDTELEYDVRWRRLSWRTSAGIRVATQFSIPQRIRIRIQAPGQSPSASYDKIIPTDQVHDHRMQASHREIFQNLLSEEDVQLKKLKRELSLTYHPDLFQNFEDIFKEIAKRRMQEINDAYEYVLR
;
A
#
# COMPACT_ATOMS: atom_id res chain seq x y z
N MET A 1 -6.85 -17.14 3.16
CA MET A 1 -6.83 -16.09 2.11
C MET A 1 -7.31 -14.81 2.78
N ALA A 2 -6.58 -13.71 2.67
CA ALA A 2 -7.12 -12.41 3.06
C ALA A 2 -8.47 -12.25 2.33
N GLY A 3 -9.53 -11.93 3.06
CA GLY A 3 -10.88 -11.94 2.51
C GLY A 3 -10.95 -10.94 1.36
N ARG A 4 -11.16 -11.44 0.13
CA ARG A 4 -11.41 -10.56 -1.02
C ARG A 4 -12.61 -9.68 -0.66
N LEU A 5 -12.37 -8.38 -0.64
CA LEU A 5 -13.40 -7.41 -0.39
C LEU A 5 -14.38 -7.44 -1.56
N TYR A 6 -15.62 -7.83 -1.27
CA TYR A 6 -16.68 -7.79 -2.26
C TYR A 6 -17.23 -6.36 -2.36
N ILE A 7 -17.26 -5.81 -3.57
CA ILE A 7 -17.76 -4.46 -3.88
C ILE A 7 -18.72 -4.59 -5.07
N PRO A 8 -20.01 -4.22 -4.94
CA PRO A 8 -20.94 -4.23 -6.07
C PRO A 8 -20.49 -3.28 -7.20
N ASN A 9 -20.87 -3.60 -8.43
CA ASN A 9 -20.44 -2.82 -9.60
C ASN A 9 -20.85 -1.33 -9.52
N GLU A 10 -22.06 -1.02 -9.04
CA GLU A 10 -22.50 0.39 -8.93
C GLU A 10 -21.67 1.16 -7.90
N VAL A 11 -21.20 0.47 -6.85
CA VAL A 11 -20.31 1.04 -5.84
C VAL A 11 -18.92 1.25 -6.44
N LYS A 12 -18.39 0.25 -7.17
CA LYS A 12 -17.10 0.38 -7.89
C LYS A 12 -17.14 1.56 -8.88
N ASP A 13 -18.17 1.67 -9.70
CA ASP A 13 -18.35 2.77 -10.65
C ASP A 13 -18.40 4.12 -9.95
N SER A 14 -19.08 4.20 -8.81
CA SER A 14 -19.15 5.42 -8.00
C SER A 14 -17.78 5.84 -7.47
N ILE A 15 -16.97 4.87 -7.03
CA ILE A 15 -15.60 5.11 -6.53
C ILE A 15 -14.66 5.46 -7.70
N ALA A 16 -14.72 4.74 -8.81
CA ALA A 16 -13.90 4.98 -10.00
C ALA A 16 -14.14 6.40 -10.58
N LYS A 17 -15.40 6.84 -10.68
CA LYS A 17 -15.74 8.22 -11.08
C LYS A 17 -15.18 9.27 -10.11
N HIS A 18 -15.09 8.93 -8.83
CA HIS A 18 -14.46 9.82 -7.85
C HIS A 18 -12.94 9.87 -8.01
N PHE A 19 -12.28 8.73 -8.25
CA PHE A 19 -10.85 8.68 -8.52
C PHE A 19 -10.48 9.48 -9.78
N ASP A 20 -11.21 9.28 -10.87
CA ASP A 20 -11.06 10.04 -12.13
C ASP A 20 -11.07 11.55 -11.84
N LYS A 21 -12.18 12.07 -11.31
CA LYS A 21 -12.33 13.50 -10.99
C LYS A 21 -11.27 14.01 -10.02
N ALA A 22 -10.93 13.25 -8.98
CA ALA A 22 -10.01 13.66 -7.93
C ALA A 22 -8.56 13.73 -8.44
N ILE A 23 -8.15 12.75 -9.26
CA ILE A 23 -6.79 12.67 -9.80
C ILE A 23 -6.59 13.73 -10.88
N THR A 24 -7.55 13.91 -11.79
CA THR A 24 -7.49 15.00 -12.78
C THR A 24 -7.29 16.35 -12.10
N LYS A 25 -8.09 16.63 -11.05
CA LYS A 25 -7.94 17.86 -10.28
C LYS A 25 -6.56 18.00 -9.61
N ALA A 26 -5.97 16.90 -9.14
CA ALA A 26 -4.65 16.93 -8.53
C ALA A 26 -3.55 17.21 -9.57
N VAL A 27 -3.63 16.59 -10.74
CA VAL A 27 -2.74 16.84 -11.88
C VAL A 27 -2.84 18.29 -12.36
N ASP A 28 -4.05 18.83 -12.50
CA ASP A 28 -4.28 20.25 -12.84
C ASP A 28 -3.60 21.21 -11.83
N GLY A 29 -3.46 20.77 -10.57
CA GLY A 29 -2.81 21.51 -9.50
C GLY A 29 -1.29 21.31 -9.40
N PHE A 30 -0.67 20.52 -10.28
CA PHE A 30 0.75 20.12 -10.17
C PHE A 30 1.68 21.33 -10.05
N TRP A 31 1.55 22.31 -10.94
CA TRP A 31 2.41 23.51 -10.94
C TRP A 31 2.28 24.38 -9.69
N SER A 32 1.19 24.24 -8.92
CA SER A 32 1.03 24.96 -7.66
C SER A 32 1.74 24.30 -6.48
N GLY A 33 2.24 23.07 -6.63
CA GLY A 33 2.84 22.29 -5.55
C GLY A 33 4.13 21.55 -5.90
N ASN A 34 4.60 21.60 -7.15
CA ASN A 34 5.73 20.79 -7.64
C ASN A 34 7.10 21.15 -7.03
N GLU A 35 7.22 22.29 -6.35
CA GLU A 35 8.44 22.67 -5.63
C GLU A 35 8.72 21.75 -4.43
N ASP A 36 7.70 21.06 -3.92
CA ASP A 36 7.81 20.18 -2.75
C ASP A 36 6.92 18.95 -2.92
N GLU A 37 7.54 17.78 -2.98
CA GLU A 37 6.87 16.48 -3.04
C GLU A 37 5.82 16.32 -1.94
N ASP A 38 6.12 16.82 -0.74
CA ASP A 38 5.19 16.77 0.39
C ASP A 38 3.88 17.51 0.10
N THR A 39 3.97 18.58 -0.67
CA THR A 39 2.84 19.43 -1.08
C THR A 39 2.00 18.73 -2.14
N LEU A 40 2.61 18.11 -3.16
CA LEU A 40 1.90 17.29 -4.15
C LEU A 40 1.17 16.12 -3.50
N THR A 41 1.85 15.38 -2.61
CA THR A 41 1.23 14.26 -1.89
C THR A 41 0.06 14.73 -1.02
N GLY A 42 0.21 15.88 -0.36
CA GLY A 42 -0.86 16.51 0.41
C GLY A 42 -2.06 16.92 -0.46
N ALA A 43 -1.81 17.50 -1.63
CA ALA A 43 -2.84 17.94 -2.56
C ALA A 43 -3.62 16.76 -3.17
N LEU A 44 -2.93 15.70 -3.59
CA LEU A 44 -3.55 14.45 -4.05
C LEU A 44 -4.42 13.85 -2.95
N GLY A 45 -3.88 13.69 -1.74
CA GLY A 45 -4.62 13.16 -0.61
C GLY A 45 -5.88 13.97 -0.28
N ALA A 46 -5.78 15.30 -0.35
CA ALA A 46 -6.93 16.19 -0.14
C ALA A 46 -8.01 16.05 -1.22
N CYS A 47 -7.63 15.79 -2.48
CA CYS A 47 -8.57 15.56 -3.58
C CYS A 47 -9.24 14.17 -3.49
N LEU A 48 -8.46 13.14 -3.16
CA LEU A 48 -8.96 11.77 -3.03
C LEU A 48 -9.85 11.57 -1.80
N ARG A 49 -9.56 12.24 -0.68
CA ARG A 49 -10.35 12.09 0.54
C ARG A 49 -11.78 12.55 0.33
N CYS A 50 -12.74 11.72 0.73
CA CYS A 50 -14.15 12.11 0.70
C CYS A 50 -14.92 11.63 1.93
N ARG A 51 -15.96 12.40 2.29
CA ARG A 51 -16.94 11.96 3.29
C ARG A 51 -17.73 10.77 2.78
N THR A 52 -18.40 10.07 3.69
CA THR A 52 -19.26 8.94 3.36
C THR A 52 -20.27 9.29 2.27
N LYS A 53 -20.21 8.54 1.17
CA LYS A 53 -21.18 8.55 0.07
C LYS A 53 -22.07 7.32 0.19
N THR A 54 -23.31 7.43 -0.27
CA THR A 54 -24.27 6.32 -0.27
C THR A 54 -24.63 5.96 -1.71
N VAL A 55 -24.59 4.69 -2.04
CA VAL A 55 -24.95 4.13 -3.35
C VAL A 55 -25.94 2.99 -3.10
N THR A 56 -27.00 2.93 -3.91
CA THR A 56 -27.91 1.78 -3.89
C THR A 56 -27.40 0.78 -4.93
N ALA A 57 -26.97 -0.40 -4.47
CA ALA A 57 -26.65 -1.52 -5.34
C ALA A 57 -27.94 -2.29 -5.63
N PHE A 58 -28.19 -2.60 -6.91
CA PHE A 58 -29.34 -3.38 -7.32
C PHE A 58 -28.99 -4.87 -7.31
N ALA A 59 -29.99 -5.74 -7.14
CA ALA A 59 -29.74 -7.17 -7.19
C ALA A 59 -29.41 -7.58 -8.63
N SER A 60 -28.13 -7.79 -8.92
CA SER A 60 -27.67 -8.48 -10.12
C SER A 60 -26.78 -9.65 -9.70
N ASN A 61 -26.74 -10.75 -10.45
CA ASN A 61 -25.69 -11.80 -10.38
C ASN A 61 -25.02 -12.09 -9.01
N ASN A 62 -25.77 -12.54 -7.99
CA ASN A 62 -25.29 -12.85 -6.63
C ASN A 62 -24.76 -11.66 -5.79
N GLU A 63 -25.09 -10.43 -6.18
CA GLU A 63 -24.75 -9.22 -5.45
C GLU A 63 -25.68 -8.98 -4.26
N LEU A 64 -25.15 -8.45 -3.15
CA LEU A 64 -25.95 -8.08 -1.98
C LEU A 64 -26.65 -6.73 -2.22
N PRO A 65 -27.97 -6.71 -2.45
CA PRO A 65 -28.66 -5.48 -2.75
C PRO A 65 -28.71 -4.54 -1.54
N GLY A 66 -29.04 -3.28 -1.81
CA GLY A 66 -29.37 -2.30 -0.78
C GLY A 66 -28.41 -1.13 -0.73
N LYS A 67 -28.43 -0.41 0.40
CA LYS A 67 -27.66 0.81 0.58
C LYS A 67 -26.25 0.49 1.05
N TRP A 68 -25.29 0.77 0.18
CA TRP A 68 -23.87 0.72 0.47
C TRP A 68 -23.37 2.12 0.80
N LYS A 69 -22.49 2.20 1.79
CA LYS A 69 -21.78 3.42 2.16
C LYS A 69 -20.30 3.23 1.93
N TRP A 70 -19.65 4.23 1.36
CA TRP A 70 -18.21 4.19 1.14
C TRP A 70 -17.55 5.54 1.39
N SER A 71 -16.29 5.52 1.78
CA SER A 71 -15.43 6.70 1.91
C SER A 71 -13.98 6.34 1.63
N ILE A 72 -13.22 7.31 1.16
CA ILE A 72 -11.76 7.23 1.02
C ILE A 72 -11.15 8.17 2.03
N ASP A 73 -10.21 7.64 2.83
CA ASP A 73 -9.32 8.44 3.65
C ASP A 73 -7.88 8.31 3.17
N TYR A 74 -7.07 9.26 3.59
CA TYR A 74 -5.65 9.32 3.31
C TYR A 74 -4.92 9.77 4.55
N THR A 75 -3.86 9.04 4.89
CA THR A 75 -2.94 9.46 5.95
C THR A 75 -1.51 9.50 5.46
N LYS A 76 -0.88 10.67 5.63
CA LYS A 76 0.56 10.83 5.48
C LYS A 76 1.31 10.36 6.73
N PHE A 77 2.34 9.56 6.55
CA PHE A 77 3.30 9.27 7.59
C PHE A 77 4.28 10.44 7.71
N ARG A 78 4.08 11.27 8.75
CA ARG A 78 4.99 12.39 9.02
C ARG A 78 6.14 11.94 9.93
N GLY A 79 7.36 12.21 9.53
CA GLY A 79 8.54 12.08 10.40
C GLY A 79 9.70 12.89 9.85
N ARG A 80 10.41 13.61 10.72
CA ARG A 80 11.74 14.17 10.43
C ARG A 80 12.71 13.61 11.46
N GLY A 81 13.98 13.46 11.06
CA GLY A 81 15.07 13.05 11.95
C GLY A 81 15.34 11.54 11.96
N THR A 82 16.10 11.10 12.97
CA THR A 82 16.67 9.75 13.02
C THR A 82 15.61 8.65 13.15
N ASN A 83 14.48 8.94 13.80
CA ASN A 83 13.41 7.97 14.05
C ASN A 83 12.14 8.24 13.22
N ALA A 84 12.30 8.82 12.03
CA ALA A 84 11.16 9.08 11.14
C ALA A 84 10.52 7.75 10.71
N THR A 85 9.19 7.68 10.74
CA THR A 85 8.39 6.51 10.33
C THR A 85 8.80 5.97 8.95
N GLU A 86 9.04 6.87 8.01
CA GLU A 86 9.42 6.57 6.63
C GLU A 86 10.70 5.72 6.55
N LYS A 87 11.68 5.95 7.45
CA LYS A 87 12.94 5.17 7.47
C LYS A 87 12.76 3.69 7.79
N TYR A 88 11.64 3.34 8.43
CA TYR A 88 11.32 1.96 8.78
C TYR A 88 10.22 1.37 7.91
N LEU A 89 9.38 2.19 7.29
CA LEU A 89 8.31 1.71 6.42
C LEU A 89 8.70 1.69 4.94
N GLY A 90 9.51 2.66 4.51
CA GLY A 90 9.70 3.00 3.10
C GLY A 90 8.46 3.58 2.44
N ALA A 91 7.51 4.10 3.22
CA ALA A 91 6.24 4.63 2.73
C ALA A 91 6.01 6.06 3.22
N ASP A 92 5.45 6.89 2.34
CA ASP A 92 5.02 8.26 2.66
C ASP A 92 3.61 8.31 3.22
N GLY A 93 2.78 7.31 2.90
CA GLY A 93 1.41 7.29 3.37
C GLY A 93 0.63 6.03 3.02
N ILE A 94 -0.66 6.10 3.32
CA ILE A 94 -1.63 5.03 3.14
C ILE A 94 -2.95 5.60 2.61
N PHE A 95 -3.52 4.94 1.62
CA PHE A 95 -4.91 5.16 1.20
C PHE A 95 -5.80 4.08 1.82
N GLU A 96 -6.95 4.48 2.36
CA GLU A 96 -7.89 3.58 3.04
C GLU A 96 -9.29 3.73 2.44
N LEU A 97 -9.83 2.65 1.87
CA LEU A 97 -11.23 2.51 1.49
C LEU A 97 -12.00 1.90 2.66
N THR A 98 -13.03 2.60 3.12
CA THR A 98 -14.01 2.05 4.06
C THR A 98 -15.31 1.76 3.31
N LEU A 99 -15.84 0.57 3.52
CA LEU A 99 -17.15 0.14 3.01
C LEU A 99 -18.05 -0.26 4.16
N SER A 100 -19.34 0.04 4.04
CA SER A 100 -20.32 -0.36 5.03
C SER A 100 -21.64 -0.77 4.37
N HIS A 101 -22.17 -1.92 4.79
CA HIS A 101 -23.44 -2.47 4.32
C HIS A 101 -24.11 -3.22 5.48
N GLY A 102 -25.30 -2.77 5.89
CA GLY A 102 -25.95 -3.28 7.11
C GLY A 102 -25.04 -3.10 8.34
N PHE A 103 -24.69 -4.22 8.98
CA PHE A 103 -23.78 -4.29 10.13
C PHE A 103 -22.32 -4.54 9.76
N ARG A 104 -22.04 -4.79 8.47
CA ARG A 104 -20.70 -5.07 7.98
C ARG A 104 -19.95 -3.77 7.76
N HIS A 105 -18.73 -3.71 8.29
CA HIS A 105 -17.79 -2.62 8.08
C HIS A 105 -16.46 -3.23 7.64
N ASP A 106 -16.11 -3.04 6.38
CA ASP A 106 -14.82 -3.49 5.85
C ASP A 106 -13.92 -2.29 5.60
N ARG A 107 -12.62 -2.53 5.75
CA ARG A 107 -11.60 -1.60 5.30
C ARG A 107 -10.67 -2.31 4.35
N LYS A 108 -10.09 -1.55 3.43
CA LYS A 108 -8.99 -1.99 2.60
C LYS A 108 -8.00 -0.87 2.44
N SER A 109 -6.72 -1.21 2.53
CA SER A 109 -5.65 -0.21 2.54
C SER A 109 -4.52 -0.56 1.59
N VAL A 110 -3.82 0.47 1.14
CA VAL A 110 -2.63 0.35 0.30
C VAL A 110 -1.63 1.43 0.69
N LEU A 111 -0.38 1.03 0.94
CA LEU A 111 0.74 1.94 1.19
C LEU A 111 1.26 2.51 -0.13
N PHE A 112 1.88 3.67 -0.04
CA PHE A 112 2.62 4.20 -1.18
C PHE A 112 3.87 4.97 -0.75
N GLN A 113 4.88 4.94 -1.61
CA GLN A 113 5.99 5.89 -1.61
C GLN A 113 5.79 6.85 -2.79
N SER A 114 5.93 8.14 -2.58
CA SER A 114 5.87 9.15 -3.65
C SER A 114 7.27 9.62 -4.05
N LYS A 115 7.38 10.08 -5.30
CA LYS A 115 8.49 10.84 -5.85
C LYS A 115 8.00 11.82 -6.92
N THR A 116 8.68 12.96 -7.05
CA THR A 116 8.40 13.94 -8.12
C THR A 116 9.37 13.76 -9.28
N ASP A 117 8.82 13.40 -10.44
CA ASP A 117 9.50 13.12 -11.72
C ASP A 117 10.94 12.59 -11.60
N TRP A 118 11.11 11.51 -10.81
CA TRP A 118 12.45 11.00 -10.55
C TRP A 118 13.00 10.30 -11.79
N THR A 119 14.32 10.35 -11.95
CA THR A 119 15.02 9.60 -13.02
C THR A 119 15.83 8.45 -12.42
N THR A 120 16.62 8.73 -11.39
CA THR A 120 17.36 7.74 -10.60
C THR A 120 17.48 8.22 -9.17
N ASP A 121 17.07 7.41 -8.22
CA ASP A 121 17.16 7.69 -6.79
C ASP A 121 17.59 6.41 -6.06
N VAL A 122 18.66 6.45 -5.27
CA VAL A 122 19.09 5.27 -4.50
C VAL A 122 18.21 5.07 -3.26
N ASP A 123 17.64 6.16 -2.73
CA ASP A 123 16.76 6.09 -1.56
C ASP A 123 15.42 5.45 -1.93
N ILE A 124 14.90 5.68 -3.15
CA ILE A 124 13.69 4.98 -3.61
C ILE A 124 13.88 3.46 -3.69
N LEU A 125 15.09 3.00 -4.01
CA LEU A 125 15.43 1.57 -4.01
C LEU A 125 15.41 1.03 -2.58
N LYS A 126 16.00 1.76 -1.62
CA LYS A 126 15.96 1.40 -0.20
C LYS A 126 14.52 1.36 0.32
N GLN A 127 13.73 2.40 0.05
CA GLN A 127 12.32 2.50 0.43
C GLN A 127 11.50 1.36 -0.19
N SER A 128 11.74 1.02 -1.46
CA SER A 128 11.07 -0.10 -2.13
C SER A 128 11.41 -1.45 -1.49
N LEU A 129 12.67 -1.67 -1.07
CA LEU A 129 13.05 -2.86 -0.31
C LEU A 129 12.28 -2.94 1.02
N LEU A 130 12.15 -1.84 1.77
CA LEU A 130 11.36 -1.82 3.01
C LEU A 130 9.88 -2.14 2.73
N LEU A 131 9.31 -1.51 1.69
CA LEU A 131 7.92 -1.73 1.23
C LEU A 131 7.64 -3.17 0.80
N SER A 132 8.65 -3.94 0.41
CA SER A 132 8.47 -5.37 0.06
C SER A 132 7.90 -6.22 1.21
N THR A 133 7.91 -5.70 2.44
CA THR A 133 7.20 -6.26 3.60
C THR A 133 5.68 -6.29 3.43
N TRP A 134 5.13 -5.35 2.65
CA TRP A 134 3.73 -5.25 2.25
C TRP A 134 3.60 -5.23 0.74
N ARG A 135 4.43 -5.98 0.02
CA ARG A 135 4.53 -5.98 -1.45
C ARG A 135 3.16 -5.96 -2.16
N GLU A 136 2.20 -6.77 -1.74
CA GLU A 136 0.86 -6.89 -2.36
C GLU A 136 -0.07 -5.73 -2.00
N ALA A 137 0.29 -4.90 -1.03
CA ALA A 137 -0.45 -3.74 -0.56
C ALA A 137 0.41 -2.47 -0.58
N ALA A 138 1.34 -2.36 -1.54
CA ALA A 138 2.19 -1.20 -1.72
C ALA A 138 2.46 -0.91 -3.21
N PHE A 139 2.66 0.37 -3.54
CA PHE A 139 3.16 0.80 -4.84
C PHE A 139 4.03 2.06 -4.71
N VAL A 140 4.75 2.40 -5.77
CA VAL A 140 5.51 3.65 -5.87
C VAL A 140 4.77 4.60 -6.82
N LEU A 141 4.65 5.86 -6.44
CA LEU A 141 3.90 6.92 -7.12
C LEU A 141 4.86 7.97 -7.67
N ASN A 142 4.78 8.24 -8.96
CA ASN A 142 5.49 9.33 -9.62
C ASN A 142 4.54 10.48 -9.91
N TYR A 143 4.93 11.69 -9.55
CA TYR A 143 4.24 12.90 -9.98
C TYR A 143 4.96 13.50 -11.19
N THR A 144 4.26 13.60 -12.32
CA THR A 144 4.68 14.42 -13.45
C THR A 144 3.65 15.52 -13.73
N GLU A 145 4.00 16.44 -14.63
CA GLU A 145 3.10 17.50 -15.08
C GLU A 145 1.85 16.96 -15.80
N ASP A 146 2.00 15.89 -16.56
CA ASP A 146 0.94 15.35 -17.41
C ASP A 146 0.09 14.28 -16.71
N ALA A 147 0.71 13.50 -15.81
CA ALA A 147 0.06 12.37 -15.17
C ALA A 147 0.71 11.98 -13.85
N TYR A 148 -0.08 11.36 -12.99
CA TYR A 148 0.45 10.66 -11.84
C TYR A 148 0.56 9.18 -12.20
N GLU A 149 1.79 8.65 -12.18
CA GLU A 149 2.11 7.31 -12.61
C GLU A 149 2.39 6.42 -11.40
N THR A 150 2.20 5.12 -11.55
CA THR A 150 2.44 4.14 -10.50
C THR A 150 3.25 2.98 -11.02
N PHE A 151 4.07 2.43 -10.13
CA PHE A 151 4.97 1.32 -10.40
C PHE A 151 4.88 0.32 -9.27
N SER A 152 5.03 -0.96 -9.60
CA SER A 152 5.12 -1.98 -8.57
C SER A 152 6.44 -1.84 -7.80
N VAL A 153 6.45 -2.28 -6.54
CA VAL A 153 7.67 -2.34 -5.73
C VAL A 153 8.78 -3.13 -6.43
N ASP A 154 8.40 -4.24 -7.09
CA ASP A 154 9.35 -5.12 -7.79
C ASP A 154 9.99 -4.44 -8.99
N GLU A 155 9.24 -3.66 -9.77
CA GLU A 155 9.78 -2.93 -10.94
C GLU A 155 10.82 -1.90 -10.53
N VAL A 156 10.59 -1.17 -9.44
CA VAL A 156 11.53 -0.17 -8.93
C VAL A 156 12.80 -0.84 -8.40
N ILE A 157 12.68 -1.98 -7.70
CA ILE A 157 13.83 -2.76 -7.24
C ILE A 157 14.62 -3.32 -8.43
N LYS A 158 13.92 -3.91 -9.42
CA LYS A 158 14.53 -4.45 -10.64
C LYS A 158 15.25 -3.36 -11.44
N ALA A 159 14.69 -2.17 -11.50
CA ALA A 159 15.30 -0.99 -12.13
C ALA A 159 16.41 -0.34 -11.28
N ARG A 160 16.66 -0.85 -10.06
CA ARG A 160 17.68 -0.37 -9.14
C ARG A 160 17.53 1.12 -8.80
N GLY A 161 16.30 1.56 -8.56
CA GLY A 161 15.99 2.95 -8.23
C GLY A 161 15.91 3.89 -9.44
N LYS A 162 16.19 3.38 -10.65
CA LYS A 162 15.84 4.10 -11.88
C LYS A 162 14.33 4.08 -12.09
N LYS A 163 13.77 5.14 -12.66
CA LYS A 163 12.36 5.15 -13.06
C LYS A 163 12.13 4.08 -14.13
N PRO A 164 11.20 3.13 -13.93
CA PRO A 164 10.84 2.18 -14.98
C PRO A 164 10.24 2.89 -16.18
N GLU A 165 10.46 2.37 -17.39
CA GLU A 165 10.03 3.03 -18.65
C GLU A 165 8.50 3.12 -18.80
N LYS A 166 7.77 2.17 -18.22
CA LYS A 166 6.31 2.08 -18.32
C LYS A 166 5.71 2.14 -16.93
N GLY A 167 4.96 3.21 -16.65
CA GLY A 167 4.12 3.32 -15.47
C GLY A 167 2.65 3.12 -15.83
N LEU A 168 1.84 2.74 -14.84
CA LEU A 168 0.37 2.80 -14.96
C LEU A 168 -0.14 4.14 -14.43
N PRO A 169 -1.10 4.79 -15.10
CA PRO A 169 -1.79 5.94 -14.52
C PRO A 169 -2.40 5.58 -13.16
N LEU A 170 -2.26 6.45 -12.16
CA LEU A 170 -2.76 6.24 -10.80
C LEU A 170 -4.26 5.89 -10.78
N GLN A 171 -5.05 6.51 -11.67
CA GLN A 171 -6.48 6.21 -11.81
C GLN A 171 -6.73 4.74 -12.14
N LYS A 172 -5.94 4.19 -13.06
CA LYS A 172 -6.03 2.79 -13.48
C LYS A 172 -5.61 1.87 -12.34
N THR A 173 -4.53 2.21 -11.64
CA THR A 173 -4.08 1.45 -10.46
C THR A 173 -5.13 1.42 -9.36
N LEU A 174 -5.77 2.55 -9.06
CA LEU A 174 -6.80 2.57 -8.03
C LEU A 174 -8.10 1.89 -8.48
N SER A 175 -8.53 2.07 -9.73
CA SER A 175 -9.79 1.52 -10.23
C SER A 175 -9.68 0.04 -10.58
N ASP A 176 -8.68 -0.35 -11.38
CA ASP A 176 -8.59 -1.68 -11.98
C ASP A 176 -7.78 -2.67 -11.12
N HIS A 177 -6.92 -2.17 -10.23
CA HIS A 177 -6.11 -3.02 -9.36
C HIS A 177 -6.55 -2.96 -7.91
N PHE A 178 -6.75 -1.76 -7.35
CA PHE A 178 -7.15 -1.63 -5.95
C PHE A 178 -8.63 -1.99 -5.73
N LEU A 179 -9.60 -1.54 -6.54
CA LEU A 179 -11.00 -1.98 -6.35
C LEU A 179 -11.22 -3.46 -6.69
N GLU A 180 -10.47 -4.01 -7.65
CA GLU A 180 -10.55 -5.42 -8.05
C GLU A 180 -9.76 -6.38 -7.14
N CYS A 181 -9.16 -5.88 -6.06
CA CYS A 181 -8.37 -6.71 -5.15
C CYS A 181 -7.20 -7.43 -5.80
N LYS A 182 -6.59 -6.79 -6.81
CA LYS A 182 -5.25 -7.15 -7.31
C LYS A 182 -4.13 -6.56 -6.45
N ILE A 183 -4.37 -5.41 -5.80
CA ILE A 183 -3.48 -4.81 -4.79
C ILE A 183 -4.26 -4.36 -3.56
N GLY A 184 -3.57 -4.19 -2.43
CA GLY A 184 -4.12 -3.74 -1.15
C GLY A 184 -4.63 -4.88 -0.28
N ASP A 185 -4.73 -4.64 1.02
CA ASP A 185 -5.06 -5.66 2.01
C ASP A 185 -6.14 -5.18 2.99
N THR A 186 -6.99 -6.09 3.45
CA THR A 186 -8.12 -5.78 4.36
C THR A 186 -7.77 -5.87 5.84
N GLU A 187 -6.62 -6.47 6.17
CA GLU A 187 -6.06 -6.55 7.52
C GLU A 187 -4.98 -5.49 7.75
N LEU A 188 -4.52 -4.80 6.70
CA LEU A 188 -3.66 -3.62 6.78
C LEU A 188 -4.45 -2.39 7.21
N GLU A 189 -4.10 -1.80 8.34
CA GLU A 189 -4.82 -0.68 8.93
C GLU A 189 -3.88 0.30 9.61
N TYR A 190 -4.14 1.60 9.44
CA TYR A 190 -3.44 2.64 10.18
C TYR A 190 -4.36 3.38 11.16
N ASP A 191 -4.10 3.23 12.46
CA ASP A 191 -4.78 4.01 13.48
C ASP A 191 -4.04 5.35 13.69
N VAL A 192 -4.63 6.44 13.20
CA VAL A 192 -4.06 7.80 13.32
C VAL A 192 -3.96 8.29 14.76
N ARG A 193 -4.89 7.87 15.63
CA ARG A 193 -4.96 8.31 17.04
C ARG A 193 -3.77 7.75 17.82
N TRP A 194 -3.46 6.48 17.60
CA TRP A 194 -2.35 5.77 18.24
C TRP A 194 -1.07 5.75 17.41
N ARG A 195 -1.14 6.16 16.14
CA ARG A 195 -0.07 6.08 15.12
C ARG A 195 0.47 4.68 14.98
N ARG A 196 -0.45 3.75 14.79
CA ARG A 196 -0.14 2.33 14.71
C ARG A 196 -0.49 1.81 13.35
N LEU A 197 0.49 1.23 12.67
CA LEU A 197 0.25 0.38 11.52
C LEU A 197 0.09 -1.04 12.04
N SER A 198 -1.01 -1.69 11.69
CA SER A 198 -1.26 -3.10 12.01
C SER A 198 -1.54 -3.89 10.76
N TRP A 199 -1.13 -5.16 10.76
CA TRP A 199 -1.34 -6.08 9.65
C TRP A 199 -1.29 -7.53 10.14
N ARG A 200 -1.82 -8.45 9.33
CA ARG A 200 -1.68 -9.88 9.55
C ARG A 200 -0.40 -10.39 8.92
N THR A 201 0.39 -11.13 9.69
CA THR A 201 1.67 -11.70 9.22
C THR A 201 1.46 -13.01 8.45
N SER A 202 2.48 -13.46 7.72
CA SER A 202 2.51 -14.80 7.09
C SER A 202 2.29 -15.95 8.07
N ALA A 203 2.65 -15.77 9.35
CA ALA A 203 2.37 -16.70 10.44
C ALA A 203 0.90 -16.66 10.94
N GLY A 204 0.05 -15.81 10.36
CA GLY A 204 -1.36 -15.66 10.74
C GLY A 204 -1.61 -14.76 11.96
N ILE A 205 -0.56 -14.27 12.61
CA ILE A 205 -0.62 -13.40 13.80
C ILE A 205 -0.83 -11.95 13.35
N ARG A 206 -1.74 -11.21 14.00
CA ARG A 206 -1.94 -9.77 13.77
C ARG A 206 -0.97 -8.98 14.65
N VAL A 207 -0.04 -8.29 14.01
CA VAL A 207 0.95 -7.45 14.69
C VAL A 207 0.63 -5.98 14.50
N ALA A 208 1.13 -5.13 15.39
CA ALA A 208 1.11 -3.69 15.23
C ALA A 208 2.46 -3.08 15.63
N THR A 209 2.90 -2.04 14.92
CA THR A 209 4.02 -1.21 15.36
C THR A 209 3.55 0.22 15.62
N GLN A 210 4.17 0.90 16.57
CA GLN A 210 3.82 2.26 16.94
C GLN A 210 4.96 3.21 16.61
N PHE A 211 4.66 4.28 15.87
CA PHE A 211 5.66 5.26 15.49
C PHE A 211 5.72 6.44 16.47
N SER A 212 6.93 6.81 16.87
CA SER A 212 7.18 7.95 17.75
C SER A 212 7.10 9.28 16.99
N ILE A 213 6.59 10.34 17.64
CA ILE A 213 6.89 11.72 17.23
C ILE A 213 7.44 12.43 18.46
N PRO A 214 8.70 12.87 18.43
CA PRO A 214 9.36 13.43 19.61
C PRO A 214 8.78 14.78 20.07
N GLN A 215 8.06 15.51 19.20
CA GLN A 215 7.59 16.87 19.49
C GLN A 215 6.08 17.03 19.24
N ARG A 216 5.24 16.64 20.21
CA ARG A 216 3.80 16.97 20.16
C ARG A 216 3.19 17.16 21.54
N ILE A 217 2.45 18.24 21.70
CA ILE A 217 1.53 18.45 22.81
C ILE A 217 0.28 17.58 22.57
N ARG A 218 -0.05 16.67 23.49
CA ARG A 218 -1.24 15.81 23.40
C ARG A 218 -2.20 16.14 24.54
N ILE A 219 -3.36 16.69 24.19
CA ILE A 219 -4.49 16.79 25.12
C ILE A 219 -5.23 15.45 25.07
N ARG A 220 -5.14 14.65 26.15
CA ARG A 220 -5.84 13.36 26.24
C ARG A 220 -7.25 13.60 26.81
N ILE A 221 -8.26 13.53 25.95
CA ILE A 221 -9.65 13.43 26.38
C ILE A 221 -10.02 11.94 26.38
N GLN A 222 -10.27 11.39 27.55
CA GLN A 222 -10.75 10.01 27.71
C GLN A 222 -12.26 10.04 27.85
N ALA A 223 -12.98 9.68 26.78
CA ALA A 223 -14.40 9.40 26.89
C ALA A 223 -14.59 8.13 27.74
N PRO A 224 -15.54 8.11 28.70
CA PRO A 224 -15.86 6.89 29.43
C PRO A 224 -16.35 5.81 28.46
N GLY A 225 -15.75 4.61 28.51
CA GLY A 225 -16.26 3.42 27.82
C GLY A 225 -15.68 3.08 26.45
N GLN A 226 -14.77 3.88 25.87
CA GLN A 226 -14.04 3.45 24.65
C GLN A 226 -12.72 2.77 25.03
N SER A 227 -12.74 1.46 25.23
CA SER A 227 -11.52 0.65 25.10
C SER A 227 -11.05 0.73 23.65
N PRO A 228 -9.74 0.92 23.39
CA PRO A 228 -9.22 0.86 22.03
C PRO A 228 -9.57 -0.50 21.43
N SER A 229 -10.46 -0.54 20.44
CA SER A 229 -10.98 -1.77 19.83
C SER A 229 -9.98 -2.43 18.86
N ALA A 230 -8.70 -2.10 18.93
CA ALA A 230 -7.70 -2.67 18.05
C ALA A 230 -7.29 -4.04 18.59
N SER A 231 -7.88 -5.10 18.07
CA SER A 231 -7.47 -6.48 18.35
C SER A 231 -6.22 -6.81 17.54
N TYR A 232 -5.05 -6.49 18.07
CA TYR A 232 -3.79 -7.07 17.62
C TYR A 232 -3.27 -8.04 18.68
N ASP A 233 -2.58 -9.08 18.25
CA ASP A 233 -2.04 -10.11 19.13
C ASP A 233 -0.73 -9.64 19.78
N LYS A 234 0.07 -8.84 19.05
CA LYS A 234 1.40 -8.40 19.49
C LYS A 234 1.72 -6.99 19.01
N ILE A 235 2.24 -6.14 19.91
CA ILE A 235 2.93 -4.90 19.52
C ILE A 235 4.40 -5.23 19.32
N ILE A 236 4.96 -4.86 18.17
CA ILE A 236 6.36 -5.09 17.82
C ILE A 236 7.15 -3.78 17.78
N PRO A 237 8.43 -3.79 18.21
CA PRO A 237 9.37 -2.70 17.98
C PRO A 237 9.48 -2.34 16.49
N THR A 238 9.77 -1.07 16.20
CA THR A 238 9.79 -0.55 14.82
C THR A 238 10.93 -1.12 13.97
N ASP A 239 12.05 -1.47 14.60
CA ASP A 239 13.19 -2.15 13.98
C ASP A 239 12.92 -3.63 13.63
N GLN A 240 11.89 -4.24 14.21
CA GLN A 240 11.47 -5.62 13.94
C GLN A 240 10.38 -5.73 12.86
N VAL A 241 9.94 -4.61 12.29
CA VAL A 241 8.82 -4.58 11.32
C VAL A 241 9.04 -5.54 10.16
N HIS A 242 10.27 -5.63 9.65
CA HIS A 242 10.61 -6.49 8.50
C HIS A 242 10.82 -7.96 8.86
N ASP A 243 10.82 -8.31 10.15
CA ASP A 243 10.74 -9.70 10.63
C ASP A 243 9.31 -10.25 10.50
N HIS A 244 8.33 -9.37 10.28
CA HIS A 244 6.92 -9.68 10.29
C HIS A 244 6.29 -9.38 8.92
N ARG A 245 6.65 -10.17 7.90
CA ARG A 245 6.07 -10.08 6.55
C ARG A 245 4.53 -10.15 6.58
N MET A 246 3.84 -9.19 5.93
CA MET A 246 2.41 -9.26 5.66
C MET A 246 2.02 -10.56 4.96
N GLN A 247 0.90 -11.14 5.36
CA GLN A 247 0.38 -12.38 4.80
C GLN A 247 0.19 -12.25 3.29
N ALA A 248 0.69 -13.23 2.55
CA ALA A 248 0.41 -13.44 1.14
C ALA A 248 0.28 -14.94 0.90
N SER A 249 -0.65 -15.35 0.05
CA SER A 249 -0.69 -16.72 -0.44
C SER A 249 0.46 -16.99 -1.41
N HIS A 250 0.84 -18.26 -1.56
CA HIS A 250 1.89 -18.63 -2.50
C HIS A 250 1.61 -18.20 -3.94
N ARG A 251 0.34 -18.08 -4.34
CA ARG A 251 -0.05 -17.54 -5.67
C ARG A 251 0.11 -16.03 -5.77
N GLU A 252 -0.24 -15.29 -4.71
CA GLU A 252 -0.09 -13.82 -4.67
C GLU A 252 1.39 -13.39 -4.71
N ILE A 253 2.29 -14.20 -4.16
CA ILE A 253 3.74 -13.98 -4.27
C ILE A 253 4.20 -13.91 -5.73
N PHE A 254 3.59 -14.70 -6.63
CA PHE A 254 3.87 -14.68 -8.06
C PHE A 254 2.91 -13.81 -8.86
N GLN A 255 2.07 -12.99 -8.23
CA GLN A 255 1.25 -12.06 -8.99
C GLN A 255 2.15 -10.97 -9.58
N ASN A 256 2.04 -10.73 -10.89
CA ASN A 256 2.68 -9.60 -11.55
C ASN A 256 1.89 -8.33 -11.21
N LEU A 257 2.25 -7.68 -10.11
CA LEU A 257 1.52 -6.52 -9.60
C LEU A 257 1.60 -5.38 -10.61
N LEU A 258 0.47 -4.72 -10.86
CA LEU A 258 0.35 -3.62 -11.83
C LEU A 258 0.69 -4.02 -13.29
N SER A 259 0.57 -5.30 -13.63
CA SER A 259 0.63 -5.78 -15.00
C SER A 259 -0.61 -6.61 -15.35
N GLU A 260 -1.02 -6.55 -16.61
CA GLU A 260 -2.08 -7.41 -17.17
C GLU A 260 -1.48 -8.63 -17.92
N GLU A 261 -0.15 -8.72 -17.99
CA GLU A 261 0.50 -9.84 -18.68
C GLU A 261 0.41 -11.12 -17.84
N ASP A 262 -0.23 -12.15 -18.41
CA ASP A 262 -0.15 -13.50 -17.86
C ASP A 262 1.22 -14.10 -18.20
N VAL A 263 2.05 -14.25 -17.17
CA VAL A 263 3.42 -14.71 -17.30
C VAL A 263 3.52 -16.10 -16.66
N GLN A 264 4.15 -17.03 -17.38
CA GLN A 264 4.40 -18.37 -16.85
C GLN A 264 5.11 -18.32 -15.50
N LEU A 265 4.60 -19.09 -14.54
CA LEU A 265 5.09 -19.15 -13.16
C LEU A 265 6.63 -19.29 -13.05
N LYS A 266 7.23 -20.12 -13.91
CA LYS A 266 8.70 -20.34 -13.94
C LYS A 266 9.47 -19.06 -14.33
N LYS A 267 8.93 -18.26 -15.25
CA LYS A 267 9.52 -16.98 -15.65
C LYS A 267 9.40 -15.96 -14.52
N LEU A 268 8.23 -15.85 -13.87
CA LEU A 268 8.02 -14.97 -12.71
C LEU A 268 8.96 -15.32 -11.55
N LYS A 269 9.11 -16.61 -11.22
CA LYS A 269 10.05 -17.07 -10.20
C LYS A 269 11.48 -16.60 -10.50
N ARG A 270 11.93 -16.77 -11.75
CA ARG A 270 13.26 -16.34 -12.18
C ARG A 270 13.43 -14.82 -12.06
N GLU A 271 12.46 -14.05 -12.53
CA GLU A 271 12.50 -12.58 -12.48
C GLU A 271 12.53 -12.05 -11.04
N LEU A 272 11.68 -12.58 -10.16
CA LEU A 272 11.69 -12.20 -8.74
C LEU A 272 12.97 -12.65 -8.03
N SER A 273 13.47 -13.85 -8.32
CA SER A 273 14.75 -14.32 -7.75
C SER A 273 15.92 -13.41 -8.14
N LEU A 274 15.94 -12.92 -9.39
CA LEU A 274 16.94 -11.96 -9.85
C LEU A 274 16.76 -10.59 -9.18
N THR A 275 15.52 -10.15 -9.00
CA THR A 275 15.18 -8.85 -8.38
C THR A 275 15.64 -8.78 -6.93
N TYR A 276 15.47 -9.86 -6.17
CA TYR A 276 15.81 -9.94 -4.74
C TYR A 276 17.14 -10.67 -4.45
N HIS A 277 18.01 -10.87 -5.44
CA HIS A 277 19.26 -11.58 -5.23
C HIS A 277 20.18 -10.80 -4.26
N PRO A 278 20.69 -11.41 -3.17
CA PRO A 278 21.51 -10.71 -2.16
C PRO A 278 22.74 -10.00 -2.74
N ASP A 279 23.35 -10.56 -3.80
CA ASP A 279 24.51 -9.95 -4.45
C ASP A 279 24.26 -8.55 -5.01
N LEU A 280 23.01 -8.21 -5.34
CA LEU A 280 22.65 -6.87 -5.80
C LEU A 280 22.76 -5.82 -4.70
N PHE A 281 22.76 -6.24 -3.43
CA PHE A 281 22.67 -5.38 -2.26
C PHE A 281 23.90 -5.47 -1.34
N GLN A 282 25.03 -6.00 -1.83
CA GLN A 282 26.25 -6.16 -1.01
C GLN A 282 26.77 -4.84 -0.42
N ASN A 283 26.58 -3.73 -1.14
CA ASN A 283 27.01 -2.39 -0.72
C ASN A 283 25.97 -1.65 0.17
N PHE A 284 24.84 -2.27 0.47
CA PHE A 284 23.78 -1.68 1.30
C PHE A 284 23.98 -2.07 2.77
N GLU A 285 23.26 -1.38 3.65
CA GLU A 285 23.17 -1.71 5.07
C GLU A 285 22.57 -3.12 5.27
N ASP A 286 22.95 -3.81 6.34
CA ASP A 286 22.61 -5.23 6.52
C ASP A 286 21.11 -5.50 6.59
N ILE A 287 20.32 -4.53 7.05
CA ILE A 287 18.85 -4.61 7.02
C ILE A 287 18.32 -4.89 5.61
N PHE A 288 18.85 -4.23 4.58
CA PHE A 288 18.40 -4.40 3.20
C PHE A 288 18.79 -5.76 2.63
N LYS A 289 19.99 -6.25 2.98
CA LYS A 289 20.46 -7.59 2.60
C LYS A 289 19.58 -8.68 3.21
N GLU A 290 19.26 -8.55 4.49
CA GLU A 290 18.42 -9.51 5.20
C GLU A 290 16.98 -9.50 4.67
N ILE A 291 16.42 -8.33 4.33
CA ILE A 291 15.12 -8.24 3.65
C ILE A 291 15.16 -9.00 2.32
N ALA A 292 16.13 -8.70 1.45
CA ALA A 292 16.26 -9.32 0.14
C ALA A 292 16.41 -10.86 0.25
N LYS A 293 17.25 -11.32 1.17
CA LYS A 293 17.44 -12.75 1.47
C LYS A 293 16.13 -13.43 1.89
N ARG A 294 15.36 -12.80 2.79
CA ARG A 294 14.04 -13.32 3.21
C ARG A 294 13.05 -13.35 2.05
N ARG A 295 13.00 -12.31 1.22
CA ARG A 295 12.14 -12.30 0.02
C ARG A 295 12.49 -13.45 -0.91
N MET A 296 13.79 -13.66 -1.17
CA MET A 296 14.26 -14.74 -2.02
C MET A 296 13.89 -16.13 -1.47
N GLN A 297 14.01 -16.34 -0.15
CA GLN A 297 13.58 -17.58 0.50
C GLN A 297 12.08 -17.81 0.31
N GLU A 298 11.25 -16.79 0.59
CA GLU A 298 9.79 -16.87 0.41
C GLU A 298 9.38 -17.19 -1.03
N ILE A 299 10.07 -16.60 -2.02
CA ILE A 299 9.84 -16.88 -3.44
C ILE A 299 10.15 -18.36 -3.75
N ASN A 300 11.23 -18.92 -3.20
CA ASN A 300 11.56 -20.33 -3.42
C ASN A 300 10.53 -21.25 -2.75
N ASP A 301 10.18 -20.99 -1.49
CA ASP A 301 9.21 -21.78 -0.73
C ASP A 301 7.83 -21.77 -1.41
N ALA A 302 7.39 -20.60 -1.88
CA ALA A 302 6.14 -20.46 -2.61
C ALA A 302 6.14 -21.23 -3.94
N TYR A 303 7.27 -21.23 -4.66
CA TYR A 303 7.39 -21.95 -5.93
C TYR A 303 7.25 -23.45 -5.71
N GLU A 304 7.96 -23.98 -4.71
CA GLU A 304 7.88 -25.40 -4.35
C GLU A 304 6.46 -25.80 -3.91
N TYR A 305 5.79 -24.93 -3.15
CA TYR A 305 4.41 -25.19 -2.73
C TYR A 305 3.44 -25.24 -3.91
N VAL A 306 3.55 -24.32 -4.88
CA VAL A 306 2.63 -24.25 -6.02
C VAL A 306 2.82 -25.40 -7.01
N LEU A 307 4.00 -26.03 -7.04
CA LEU A 307 4.28 -27.19 -7.90
C LEU A 307 3.77 -28.53 -7.33
N ARG A 308 3.48 -28.61 -6.03
CA ARG A 308 2.93 -29.80 -5.38
C ARG A 308 1.41 -29.86 -5.56
#